data_AF-A0A959JLU3-F1
#
_entry.id   AF-A0A959JLU3-F1
#
_cell.length_a   1.000
_cell.length_b   1.000
_cell.length_c   1.000
_cell.angle_alpha   90.00
_cell.angle_beta   90.00
_cell.angle_gamma   90.00
#
_symmetry.space_group_name_H-M   'P 1'
#
loop_
_entity.id
_entity.type
_entity.pdbx_description
1 polymer ?
#
loop_
_entity_poly.entity_id
_entity_poly.type
_entity_poly.pdbx_seq_one_letter_code
_entity_poly.pdbx_strand_id
1 'polypeptide(L)'
;MNIIVKPLYLFGIDVHVQNLLGIHTYGLYFDYFNFVFIFQFIADPGLQNWNSQWLSKNRSKAPNHIIPLLVTKILLSIAFFIAIFLVSFFLGYDDKKLLFFLGLNIVLITFFSLGRTVLSGIGHYRFDSF
;
A
#
# COMPACT_ATOMS: atom_id res chain seq x y z
N MET A 1 -13.72 -4.97 13.03
CA MET A 1 -13.21 -5.47 11.73
C MET A 1 -14.39 -5.68 10.80
N ASN A 2 -14.27 -5.34 9.52
CA ASN A 2 -15.40 -5.34 8.58
C ASN A 2 -15.61 -6.75 7.99
N ILE A 3 -16.30 -7.62 8.73
CA ILE A 3 -16.51 -9.05 8.42
C ILE A 3 -17.31 -9.25 7.12
N ILE A 4 -18.13 -8.27 6.74
CA ILE A 4 -19.05 -8.37 5.60
C ILE A 4 -18.37 -7.92 4.29
N VAL A 5 -17.50 -6.91 4.35
CA VAL A 5 -16.91 -6.31 3.13
C VAL A 5 -15.93 -7.25 2.43
N LYS A 6 -15.11 -8.01 3.18
CA LYS A 6 -14.12 -8.92 2.59
C LYS A 6 -14.76 -10.06 1.78
N PRO A 7 -15.77 -10.80 2.29
CA PRO A 7 -16.46 -11.82 1.51
C PRO A 7 -17.18 -11.26 0.28
N LEU A 8 -17.84 -10.11 0.42
CA LEU A 8 -18.59 -9.50 -0.68
C LEU A 8 -17.68 -9.10 -1.85
N TYR A 9 -16.49 -8.61 -1.54
CA TYR A 9 -15.47 -8.31 -2.56
C TYR A 9 -14.97 -9.57 -3.25
N LEU A 10 -14.64 -10.62 -2.48
CA LEU A 10 -14.11 -11.88 -3.02
C LEU A 10 -15.13 -12.58 -3.94
N PHE A 11 -16.37 -12.75 -3.47
CA PHE A 11 -17.40 -13.48 -4.21
C PHE A 11 -18.07 -12.62 -5.29
N GLY A 12 -18.26 -11.33 -5.04
CA GLY A 12 -19.00 -10.44 -5.94
C GLY A 12 -18.14 -9.83 -7.04
N ILE A 13 -16.90 -9.46 -6.75
CA ILE A 13 -16.03 -8.72 -7.67
C ILE A 13 -14.96 -9.64 -8.24
N ASP A 14 -14.17 -10.32 -7.40
CA ASP A 14 -13.02 -11.12 -7.86
C ASP A 14 -13.46 -12.29 -8.77
N VAL A 15 -14.41 -13.11 -8.32
CA VAL A 15 -14.94 -14.24 -9.13
C VAL A 15 -15.61 -13.76 -10.41
N HIS A 16 -16.31 -12.62 -10.37
CA HIS A 16 -16.97 -12.07 -11.55
C HIS A 16 -15.96 -11.56 -12.58
N VAL A 17 -14.91 -10.85 -12.13
CA VAL A 17 -13.82 -10.35 -12.98
C VAL A 17 -13.04 -11.51 -13.59
N GLN A 18 -12.77 -12.57 -12.81
CA GLN A 18 -12.11 -13.78 -13.32
C GLN A 18 -12.94 -14.49 -14.39
N ASN A 19 -14.26 -14.59 -14.20
CA ASN A 19 -15.18 -15.19 -15.17
C ASN A 19 -15.31 -14.34 -16.45
N LEU A 20 -15.19 -13.02 -16.35
CA LEU A 20 -15.29 -12.10 -17.50
C LEU A 20 -13.99 -12.04 -18.32
N LEU A 21 -12.83 -11.98 -17.67
CA LEU A 21 -11.54 -11.84 -18.35
C LEU A 21 -11.01 -13.19 -18.85
N GLY A 22 -11.39 -14.29 -18.18
CA GLY A 22 -10.86 -15.63 -18.44
C GLY A 22 -9.58 -15.90 -17.65
N ILE A 23 -9.26 -17.19 -17.54
CA ILE A 23 -8.18 -17.69 -16.66
C ILE A 23 -6.79 -17.18 -17.08
N HIS A 24 -6.57 -17.01 -18.39
CA HIS A 24 -5.25 -16.65 -18.93
C HIS A 24 -4.85 -15.19 -18.63
N THR A 25 -5.74 -14.23 -18.88
CA THR A 25 -5.52 -12.80 -18.62
C THR A 25 -5.56 -12.46 -17.14
N TYR A 26 -6.44 -13.11 -16.37
CA TYR A 26 -6.44 -12.97 -14.91
C TYR A 26 -5.18 -13.57 -14.29
N GLY A 27 -4.69 -14.70 -14.80
CA GLY A 27 -3.42 -15.32 -14.37
C GLY A 27 -2.23 -14.37 -14.56
N LEU A 28 -2.10 -13.75 -15.75
CA LEU A 28 -1.07 -12.74 -15.99
C LEU A 28 -1.19 -11.57 -15.02
N TYR A 29 -2.38 -11.01 -14.81
CA TYR A 29 -2.59 -9.95 -13.82
C TYR A 29 -2.14 -10.38 -12.42
N PHE A 30 -2.52 -11.60 -12.01
CA PHE A 30 -2.20 -12.15 -10.69
C PHE A 30 -0.68 -12.32 -10.50
N ASP A 31 0.04 -12.77 -11.53
CA ASP A 31 1.50 -12.92 -11.48
C ASP A 31 2.20 -11.56 -11.29
N TYR A 32 1.79 -10.55 -12.08
CA TYR A 32 2.31 -9.18 -11.93
C TYR A 32 1.97 -8.59 -10.57
N PHE A 33 0.74 -8.81 -10.08
CA PHE A 33 0.31 -8.33 -8.78
C PHE A 33 1.16 -8.93 -7.66
N ASN A 34 1.35 -10.25 -7.64
CA ASN A 34 2.17 -10.93 -6.63
C ASN A 34 3.63 -10.48 -6.69
N PHE A 35 4.18 -10.32 -7.90
CA PHE A 35 5.51 -9.75 -8.08
C PHE A 35 5.63 -8.38 -7.41
N VAL A 36 4.76 -7.42 -7.74
CA VAL A 36 4.79 -6.06 -7.17
C VAL A 36 4.52 -6.09 -5.66
N PHE A 37 3.63 -6.97 -5.20
CA PHE A 37 3.27 -7.14 -3.79
C PHE A 37 4.47 -7.57 -2.93
N ILE A 38 5.35 -8.44 -3.44
CA ILE A 38 6.57 -8.83 -2.73
C ILE A 38 7.45 -7.61 -2.45
N PHE A 39 7.52 -6.61 -3.33
CA PHE A 39 8.32 -5.40 -3.11
C PHE A 39 7.70 -4.41 -2.12
N GLN A 40 6.48 -4.67 -1.62
CA GLN A 40 5.81 -3.77 -0.68
C GLN A 40 6.63 -3.51 0.59
N PHE A 41 7.48 -4.45 1.03
CA PHE A 41 8.36 -4.24 2.20
C PHE A 41 9.34 -3.06 1.99
N ILE A 42 9.71 -2.73 0.75
CA ILE A 42 10.56 -1.58 0.43
C ILE A 42 9.77 -0.28 0.60
N ALA A 43 8.51 -0.26 0.14
CA ALA A 43 7.64 0.89 0.28
C ALA A 43 7.24 1.15 1.74
N ASP A 44 7.23 0.10 2.58
CA ASP A 44 6.97 0.22 4.00
C ASP A 44 7.78 -0.76 4.86
N PRO A 45 9.03 -0.43 5.22
CA PRO A 45 9.88 -1.28 6.05
C PRO A 45 9.49 -1.27 7.53
N GLY A 46 8.35 -0.66 7.91
CA GLY A 46 7.93 -0.47 9.29
C GLY A 46 7.82 0.99 9.72
N LEU A 47 7.81 1.93 8.77
CA LEU A 47 7.67 3.37 9.02
C LEU A 47 6.37 3.67 9.79
N GLN A 48 5.30 2.95 9.47
CA GLN A 48 4.00 3.08 10.15
C GLN A 48 4.08 2.74 11.65
N ASN A 49 4.75 1.63 11.98
CA ASN A 49 4.89 1.17 13.37
C ASN A 49 5.78 2.11 14.18
N TRP A 50 6.85 2.60 13.57
CA TRP A 50 7.72 3.58 14.19
C TRP A 50 6.99 4.91 14.44
N ASN A 51 6.25 5.40 13.44
CA ASN A 51 5.46 6.63 13.55
C ASN A 51 4.41 6.53 14.66
N SER A 52 3.67 5.42 14.74
CA SER A 52 2.66 5.21 15.78
C SER A 52 3.25 5.23 17.20
N GLN A 53 4.42 4.62 17.40
CA GLN A 53 5.13 4.64 18.69
C GLN A 53 5.69 6.02 19.05
N TRP A 54 6.31 6.70 18.09
CA TRP A 54 6.88 8.03 18.30
C TRP A 54 5.79 9.06 18.62
N LEU A 55 4.67 9.01 17.90
CA LEU A 55 3.54 9.91 18.06
C LEU A 55 2.82 9.71 19.41
N SER A 56 2.73 8.47 19.88
CA SER A 56 2.20 8.13 21.21
C SER A 56 3.05 8.71 22.36
N LYS A 57 4.37 8.79 22.18
CA LYS A 57 5.31 9.33 23.18
C LYS A 57 5.43 10.86 23.14
N ASN A 58 5.27 11.47 21.96
CA ASN A 58 5.58 12.88 21.72
C ASN A 58 4.39 13.69 21.16
N ARG A 59 3.20 13.53 21.77
CA ARG A 59 1.92 14.09 21.29
C ARG A 59 1.93 15.61 21.05
N SER A 60 2.68 16.37 21.85
CA SER A 60 2.80 17.84 21.71
C SER A 60 3.62 18.30 20.49
N LYS A 61 4.45 17.42 19.89
CA LYS A 61 5.32 17.75 18.75
C LYS A 61 4.85 17.12 17.43
N ALA A 62 3.64 16.54 17.43
CA ALA A 62 3.01 15.89 16.28
C ALA A 62 3.02 16.72 14.98
N PRO A 63 2.59 18.00 14.95
CA PRO A 63 2.47 18.74 13.68
C PRO A 63 3.81 18.98 12.98
N ASN A 64 4.91 19.11 13.75
CA ASN A 64 6.24 19.35 13.17
C ASN A 64 6.89 18.08 12.59
N HIS A 65 6.36 16.89 12.89
CA HIS A 65 6.93 15.62 12.45
C HIS A 65 6.28 15.06 11.16
N ILE A 66 5.14 15.60 10.76
CA ILE A 66 4.39 15.14 9.58
C ILE A 66 5.16 15.41 8.28
N ILE A 67 5.80 16.57 8.15
CA ILE A 67 6.53 16.94 6.92
C ILE A 67 7.75 16.02 6.70
N PRO A 68 8.66 15.80 7.67
CA PRO A 68 9.75 14.83 7.51
C PRO A 68 9.26 13.41 7.19
N LEU A 69 8.18 12.96 7.84
CA LEU A 69 7.58 11.65 7.60
C LEU A 69 7.10 11.50 6.14
N LEU A 70 6.43 12.52 5.60
CA LEU A 70 5.98 12.55 4.21
C LEU A 70 7.16 12.53 3.22
N VAL A 71 8.22 13.29 3.49
CA VAL A 71 9.43 13.29 2.66
C VAL A 71 10.08 11.91 2.63
N THR A 72 10.25 11.27 3.80
CA THR A 72 10.75 9.90 3.89
C THR A 72 9.85 8.93 3.13
N LYS A 73 8.52 9.09 3.19
CA LYS A 73 7.58 8.24 2.46
C LYS A 73 7.69 8.38 0.94
N ILE A 74 7.85 9.60 0.44
CA ILE A 74 8.06 9.86 -0.98
C ILE A 74 9.36 9.21 -1.45
N LEU A 75 10.44 9.33 -0.67
CA LEU A 75 11.73 8.72 -0.99
C LEU A 75 11.65 7.19 -1.04
N LEU A 76 10.97 6.56 -0.07
CA LEU A 76 10.69 5.12 -0.07
C LEU A 76 9.85 4.68 -1.27
N SER A 77 8.87 5.50 -1.68
CA SER A 77 8.01 5.20 -2.83
C SER A 77 8.79 5.26 -4.14
N ILE A 78 9.72 6.21 -4.28
CA ILE A 78 10.62 6.31 -5.43
C ILE A 78 11.58 5.11 -5.45
N ALA A 79 12.18 4.75 -4.31
CA ALA A 79 13.06 3.58 -4.21
C ALA A 79 12.32 2.29 -4.57
N PHE A 80 11.08 2.13 -4.12
CA PHE A 80 10.19 1.04 -4.50
C PHE A 80 9.94 0.99 -6.01
N PHE A 81 9.58 2.12 -6.63
CA PHE A 81 9.37 2.18 -8.08
C PHE A 81 10.63 1.79 -8.86
N ILE A 82 11.80 2.27 -8.44
CA ILE A 82 13.07 1.91 -9.07
C ILE A 82 13.28 0.39 -8.95
N ALA A 83 13.11 -0.19 -7.76
CA ALA A 83 13.31 -1.61 -7.53
C ALA A 83 12.41 -2.49 -8.40
N ILE A 84 11.11 -2.19 -8.49
CA ILE A 84 10.18 -2.99 -9.29
C ILE A 84 10.52 -2.92 -10.78
N PHE A 85 10.87 -1.74 -11.32
CA PHE A 85 11.23 -1.58 -12.74
C PHE A 85 12.56 -2.25 -13.08
N LEU A 86 13.52 -2.23 -12.15
CA LEU A 86 14.83 -2.85 -12.34
C LEU A 86 14.70 -4.37 -12.36
N VAL A 87 13.98 -4.94 -11.40
CA VAL A 87 13.80 -6.40 -11.32
C VAL A 87 12.87 -6.90 -12.42
N SER A 88 11.86 -6.12 -12.81
CA SER A 88 10.97 -6.50 -13.91
C SER A 88 11.69 -6.61 -15.25
N PHE A 89 12.70 -5.77 -15.46
CA PHE A 89 13.56 -5.83 -16.64
C PHE A 89 14.35 -7.14 -16.71
N PHE A 90 14.84 -7.65 -15.56
CA PHE A 90 15.53 -8.94 -15.51
C PHE A 90 14.61 -10.15 -15.66
N LEU A 91 13.37 -10.05 -15.20
CA LEU A 91 12.39 -11.14 -15.25
C LEU A 91 11.61 -11.22 -16.58
N GLY A 92 11.76 -10.22 -17.46
CA GLY A 92 11.09 -10.22 -18.77
C GLY A 92 9.61 -9.84 -18.71
N TYR A 93 9.19 -9.04 -17.73
CA TYR A 93 7.82 -8.52 -17.67
C TYR A 93 7.66 -7.35 -18.66
N ASP A 94 6.99 -7.61 -19.78
CA ASP A 94 6.84 -6.65 -20.88
C ASP A 94 5.76 -5.57 -20.64
N ASP A 95 4.73 -5.85 -19.84
CA ASP A 95 3.60 -4.94 -19.62
C ASP A 95 3.91 -3.83 -18.62
N LYS A 96 4.74 -2.88 -19.06
CA LYS A 96 5.14 -1.69 -18.27
C LYS A 96 3.96 -0.87 -17.78
N LYS A 97 2.87 -0.80 -18.56
CA LYS A 97 1.64 -0.08 -18.18
C LYS A 97 0.99 -0.73 -16.96
N LEU A 98 0.83 -2.05 -16.98
CA LEU A 98 0.23 -2.80 -15.88
C LEU A 98 1.09 -2.69 -14.62
N LEU A 99 2.40 -2.84 -14.77
CA LEU A 99 3.36 -2.69 -13.67
C LEU A 99 3.30 -1.30 -13.03
N PHE A 100 3.20 -0.25 -13.84
CA PHE A 100 3.04 1.12 -13.35
C PHE A 100 1.73 1.30 -12.55
N PHE A 101 0.60 0.82 -13.06
CA PHE A 101 -0.69 0.90 -12.36
C PHE A 101 -0.68 0.13 -11.04
N LEU A 102 -0.08 -1.06 -11.02
CA LEU A 102 0.07 -1.88 -9.81
C LEU A 102 1.00 -1.21 -8.79
N GLY A 103 2.14 -0.70 -9.23
CA GLY A 103 3.07 0.05 -8.38
C GLY A 103 2.42 1.29 -7.77
N LEU A 104 1.68 2.05 -8.58
CA LEU A 104 0.91 3.21 -8.13
C LEU A 104 -0.13 2.80 -7.07
N ASN A 105 -0.83 1.68 -7.29
CA ASN A 105 -1.82 1.17 -6.35
C ASN A 105 -1.19 0.85 -4.97
N ILE A 106 -0.05 0.15 -4.94
CA ILE A 106 0.67 -0.13 -3.69
C ILE A 106 1.10 1.17 -3.00
N VAL A 107 1.65 2.12 -3.75
CA VAL A 107 2.04 3.42 -3.19
C VAL A 107 0.84 4.10 -2.55
N LEU A 108 -0.31 4.20 -3.25
CA LEU A 108 -1.54 4.80 -2.71
C LEU A 108 -2.03 4.10 -1.44
N ILE A 109 -2.01 2.76 -1.40
CA ILE A 109 -2.37 1.99 -0.20
C ILE A 109 -1.47 2.38 0.97
N THR A 110 -0.16 2.48 0.74
CA THR A 110 0.78 2.82 1.80
C THR A 110 0.65 4.28 2.26
N PHE A 111 0.27 5.21 1.38
CA PHE A 111 -0.05 6.59 1.74
C PHE A 111 -1.32 6.66 2.61
N PHE A 112 -2.37 5.94 2.24
CA PHE A 112 -3.60 5.86 3.03
C PHE A 112 -3.33 5.32 4.44
N SER A 113 -2.50 4.27 4.53
CA SER A 113 -2.10 3.69 5.80
C SER A 113 -1.26 4.66 6.65
N LEU A 114 -0.37 5.45 6.04
CA LEU A 114 0.36 6.51 6.73
C LEU A 114 -0.62 7.54 7.34
N GLY A 115 -1.59 8.01 6.57
CA GLY A 115 -2.62 8.94 7.05
C GLY A 115 -3.39 8.40 8.25
N ARG A 116 -3.74 7.11 8.24
CA ARG A 116 -4.36 6.43 9.39
C ARG A 116 -3.47 6.48 10.64
N THR A 117 -2.16 6.26 10.51
CA THR A 117 -1.24 6.33 11.67
C THR A 117 -1.11 7.74 12.25
N VAL A 118 -1.14 8.77 11.41
CA VAL A 118 -1.12 10.18 11.84
C VAL A 118 -2.40 10.53 12.59
N LEU A 119 -3.57 10.14 12.06
CA LEU A 119 -4.87 10.35 12.72
C LEU A 119 -4.96 9.62 14.07
N SER A 120 -4.51 8.37 14.10
CA SER A 120 -4.51 7.53 15.31
C SER A 120 -3.59 8.12 16.40
N GLY A 121 -2.38 8.59 16.07
CA GLY A 121 -1.45 9.09 17.08
C GLY A 121 -1.67 10.54 17.54
N ILE A 122 -2.35 11.40 16.77
CA ILE A 122 -2.90 12.67 17.31
C ILE A 122 -3.96 12.36 18.40
N GLY A 123 -4.54 11.17 18.34
CA GLY A 123 -5.43 10.62 19.35
C GLY A 123 -6.74 11.39 19.42
N HIS A 124 -7.39 11.49 18.26
CA HIS A 124 -8.85 11.52 18.22
C HIS A 124 -9.42 10.14 18.60
N TYR A 125 -9.07 9.65 19.81
CA TYR A 125 -9.81 8.57 20.46
C TYR A 125 -11.28 8.96 20.74
N ARG A 126 -11.67 10.24 20.52
CA ARG A 126 -13.07 10.67 20.56
C ARG A 126 -13.91 10.22 19.36
N PHE A 127 -13.29 9.78 18.25
CA PHE A 127 -13.98 9.07 17.17
C PHE A 127 -13.75 7.55 17.22
N ASP A 128 -13.09 7.06 18.27
CA ASP A 128 -12.93 5.63 18.56
C ASP A 128 -13.77 5.27 19.80
N SER A 129 -15.01 5.76 19.81
CA SER A 129 -16.05 5.35 20.75
C SER A 129 -17.38 5.33 20.00
N PHE A 130 -17.71 4.11 19.55
CA PHE A 130 -18.86 3.63 18.78
C PHE A 130 -18.77 3.69 17.25
#